data_AF-A0A5E4JPN1-F1
#
_entry.id   AF-A0A5E4JPN1-F1
#
_cell.length_a   1.000
_cell.length_b   1.000
_cell.length_c   1.000
_cell.angle_alpha   90.00
_cell.angle_beta   90.00
_cell.angle_gamma   90.00
#
_symmetry.space_group_name_H-M   'P 1'
#
loop_
_entity.id
_entity.type
_entity.pdbx_description
1 polymer ?
#
loop_
_entity_poly.entity_id
_entity_poly.type
_entity_poly.pdbx_seq_one_letter_code
_entity_poly.pdbx_strand_id
1 'polypeptide(L)'
;MIEKFEGKFTKYEVARILGARSLQLAMDAPILLKLTKEEEEDLNFNTLKIAERELEAEVLPITVRRPLPKKSGKAIKKLSEEEIKERLEKKAKVEEVKQEKVEDKEEDGEVKEEKEIAEEGEIMELANPEDESFEEEAGDETEEI
;
A
#
# COMPACT_ATOMS: atom_id res chain seq x y z
N MET A 1 3.60 -7.49 12.19
CA MET A 1 2.83 -8.64 12.72
C MET A 1 2.59 -9.70 11.65
N ILE A 2 2.01 -9.34 10.50
CA ILE A 2 1.71 -10.30 9.41
C ILE A 2 2.99 -10.95 8.84
N GLU A 3 4.10 -10.21 8.80
CA GLU A 3 5.43 -10.70 8.38
C GLU A 3 5.92 -11.90 9.21
N LYS A 4 5.51 -12.04 10.49
CA LYS A 4 5.92 -13.18 11.33
C LYS A 4 5.34 -14.51 10.86
N PHE A 5 4.25 -14.49 10.09
CA PHE A 5 3.54 -15.68 9.61
C PHE A 5 3.75 -15.93 8.11
N GLU A 6 4.64 -15.15 7.49
CA GLU A 6 4.97 -15.26 6.08
C GLU A 6 5.56 -16.65 5.79
N GLY A 7 4.91 -17.38 4.89
CA GLY A 7 5.24 -18.77 4.55
C GLY A 7 4.35 -19.84 5.19
N LYS A 8 3.70 -19.58 6.34
CA LYS A 8 2.72 -20.53 6.93
C LYS A 8 1.29 -20.22 6.49
N PHE A 9 0.89 -18.96 6.62
CA PHE A 9 -0.45 -18.48 6.30
C PHE A 9 -0.38 -17.33 5.31
N THR A 10 -1.40 -17.22 4.46
CA THR A 10 -1.58 -16.02 3.63
C THR A 10 -2.13 -14.87 4.47
N LYS A 11 -1.93 -13.63 4.04
CA LYS A 11 -2.50 -12.44 4.70
C LYS A 11 -4.02 -12.54 4.92
N TYR A 12 -4.74 -13.20 4.02
CA TYR A 12 -6.19 -13.42 4.12
C TYR A 12 -6.55 -14.46 5.17
N GLU A 13 -5.74 -15.52 5.27
CA GLU A 13 -5.94 -16.56 6.28
C GLU A 13 -5.68 -16.02 7.68
N VAL A 14 -4.59 -15.26 7.88
CA VAL A 14 -4.30 -14.61 9.17
C VAL A 14 -5.45 -13.71 9.61
N ALA A 15 -5.92 -12.83 8.71
CA ALA A 15 -7.06 -11.96 9.01
C ALA A 15 -8.33 -12.75 9.35
N ARG A 16 -8.60 -13.84 8.62
CA ARG A 16 -9.77 -14.70 8.87
C ARG A 16 -9.68 -15.44 10.20
N ILE A 17 -8.51 -15.95 10.57
CA ILE A 17 -8.27 -16.67 11.82
C ILE A 17 -8.45 -15.72 13.00
N LEU A 18 -7.80 -14.55 12.97
CA LEU A 18 -7.95 -13.53 14.02
C LEU A 18 -9.41 -13.10 14.17
N GLY A 19 -10.09 -12.76 13.07
CA GLY A 19 -11.50 -12.37 13.13
C GLY A 19 -12.41 -13.46 13.69
N ALA A 20 -12.23 -14.71 13.28
CA ALA A 20 -13.02 -15.83 13.79
C ALA A 20 -12.75 -16.09 15.28
N ARG A 21 -11.49 -16.02 15.71
CA ARG A 21 -11.12 -16.26 17.10
C ARG A 21 -11.55 -15.13 18.03
N SER A 22 -11.38 -13.87 17.62
CA SER A 22 -11.85 -12.72 18.39
C SER A 22 -13.36 -12.78 18.62
N LEU A 23 -14.12 -13.24 17.62
CA LEU A 23 -15.55 -13.46 17.78
C LEU A 23 -15.86 -14.56 18.80
N GLN A 24 -15.12 -15.68 18.77
CA GLN A 24 -15.29 -16.74 19.76
C GLN A 24 -15.05 -16.21 21.19
N LEU A 25 -13.97 -15.45 21.38
CA LEU A 25 -13.64 -14.86 22.68
C LEU A 25 -14.69 -13.86 23.14
N ALA A 26 -15.28 -13.08 22.23
CA ALA A 26 -16.40 -12.19 22.53
C ALA A 26 -17.69 -12.94 22.93
N MET A 27 -17.77 -14.24 22.61
CA MET A 27 -18.85 -15.15 23.01
C MET A 27 -18.45 -16.01 24.22
N ASP A 28 -17.55 -15.51 25.07
CA ASP A 28 -17.06 -16.16 26.29
C ASP A 28 -16.44 -17.55 26.04
N ALA A 29 -15.85 -17.78 24.86
CA ALA A 29 -15.09 -18.99 24.61
C ALA A 29 -13.82 -19.04 25.49
N PRO A 30 -13.36 -20.23 25.90
CA PRO A 30 -12.20 -20.36 26.76
C PRO A 30 -10.91 -19.89 26.06
N ILE A 31 -10.12 -19.10 26.80
CA ILE A 31 -8.76 -18.71 26.46
C ILE A 31 -7.84 -19.90 26.73
N LEU A 32 -7.02 -20.26 25.75
CA LEU A 32 -6.10 -21.40 25.82
C LEU A 32 -4.71 -21.02 26.29
N LEU A 33 -4.37 -19.73 26.22
CA LEU A 33 -3.11 -19.20 26.73
C LEU A 33 -3.18 -19.02 28.25
N LYS A 34 -2.09 -19.36 28.94
CA LYS A 34 -1.94 -19.03 30.36
C LYS A 34 -1.49 -17.58 30.47
N LEU A 35 -2.43 -16.68 30.66
CA LEU A 35 -2.14 -15.27 30.92
C LEU A 35 -1.72 -15.10 32.38
N THR A 36 -0.68 -14.31 32.63
CA THR A 36 -0.40 -13.82 33.97
C THR A 36 -1.39 -12.70 34.35
N LYS A 37 -1.59 -12.45 35.65
CA LYS A 37 -2.52 -11.40 36.10
C LYS A 37 -2.19 -10.02 35.54
N GLU A 38 -0.90 -9.74 35.39
CA GLU A 38 -0.39 -8.49 34.79
C GLU A 38 -0.80 -8.39 33.31
N GLU A 39 -0.70 -9.48 32.56
CA GLU A 39 -1.13 -9.51 31.15
C GLU A 39 -2.65 -9.42 30.99
N GLU A 40 -3.44 -9.97 31.92
CA GLU A 40 -4.90 -9.83 31.89
C GLU A 40 -5.34 -8.37 32.10
N GLU A 41 -4.71 -7.67 33.04
CA GLU A 41 -4.98 -6.25 33.32
C GLU A 41 -4.55 -5.36 32.13
N ASP A 42 -3.38 -5.62 31.55
CA ASP A 42 -2.87 -4.88 30.39
C ASP A 42 -3.70 -5.08 29.11
N LEU A 43 -4.25 -6.28 28.92
CA LEU A 43 -5.05 -6.60 27.74
C LEU A 43 -6.44 -5.96 27.79
N ASN A 44 -6.91 -5.54 28.97
CA ASN A 44 -8.25 -4.98 29.20
C ASN A 44 -9.35 -5.77 28.47
N PHE A 45 -9.23 -7.10 28.49
CA PHE A 45 -10.12 -8.05 27.80
C PHE A 45 -10.34 -7.79 26.30
N ASN A 46 -9.37 -7.16 25.62
CA ASN A 46 -9.46 -6.95 24.19
C ASN A 46 -9.30 -8.28 23.44
N THR A 47 -10.41 -8.75 22.87
CA THR A 47 -10.51 -10.05 22.19
C THR A 47 -9.57 -10.18 21.00
N LEU A 48 -9.29 -9.09 20.28
CA LEU A 48 -8.33 -9.10 19.17
C LEU A 48 -6.90 -9.34 19.64
N LYS A 49 -6.47 -8.60 20.68
CA LYS A 49 -5.11 -8.77 21.22
C LYS A 49 -4.91 -10.16 21.82
N ILE A 50 -5.93 -10.72 22.46
CA ILE A 50 -5.89 -12.08 23.00
C ILE A 50 -5.77 -13.10 21.85
N ALA A 51 -6.57 -12.96 20.78
CA ALA A 51 -6.49 -13.81 19.61
C ALA A 51 -5.12 -13.72 18.90
N GLU A 52 -4.51 -12.53 18.86
CA GLU A 52 -3.16 -12.31 18.34
C GLU A 52 -2.11 -13.09 19.15
N ARG A 53 -2.15 -12.99 20.49
CA ARG A 53 -1.25 -13.73 21.38
C ARG A 53 -1.41 -15.23 21.26
N GLU A 54 -2.65 -15.73 21.17
CA GLU A 54 -2.91 -17.15 20.97
C GLU A 54 -2.43 -17.65 19.60
N LEU A 55 -2.54 -16.83 18.55
CA LEU A 55 -2.01 -17.16 17.22
C LEU A 55 -0.48 -17.20 17.24
N GLU A 56 0.18 -16.25 17.90
CA GLU A 56 1.64 -16.22 18.06
C GLU A 56 2.16 -17.43 18.86
N ALA A 57 1.39 -17.92 19.83
CA ALA A 57 1.73 -19.11 20.61
C ALA A 57 1.38 -20.44 19.92
N GLU A 58 0.80 -20.41 18.71
CA GLU A 58 0.38 -21.58 17.92
C GLU A 58 -0.58 -22.55 18.67
N VAL A 59 -1.35 -22.04 19.63
CA VAL A 59 -2.28 -22.85 20.45
C VAL A 59 -3.70 -22.90 19.91
N LEU A 60 -4.00 -22.18 18.82
CA LEU A 60 -5.35 -22.04 18.30
C LEU A 60 -5.90 -23.36 17.71
N PRO A 61 -7.13 -23.78 18.07
CA PRO A 61 -7.76 -25.00 17.58
C PRO A 61 -8.45 -24.75 16.22
N ILE A 62 -7.79 -24.06 15.30
CA ILE A 62 -8.33 -23.67 14.00
C ILE A 62 -7.44 -24.24 12.90
N THR A 63 -8.04 -24.98 11.97
CA THR A 63 -7.34 -25.51 10.79
C THR A 63 -7.86 -24.86 9.52
N VAL A 64 -6.95 -24.38 8.68
CA VAL A 64 -7.30 -23.80 7.38
C VAL A 64 -7.41 -24.89 6.33
N ARG A 65 -8.61 -25.05 5.76
CA ARG A 65 -8.82 -25.93 4.61
C ARG A 65 -8.58 -25.17 3.31
N ARG A 66 -7.63 -25.62 2.50
CA ARG A 66 -7.30 -25.05 1.17
C ARG A 66 -7.84 -25.96 0.05
N PRO A 67 -9.12 -25.82 -0.37
CA PRO A 67 -9.67 -26.62 -1.44
C PRO A 67 -9.01 -26.25 -2.77
N LEU A 68 -8.48 -27.24 -3.48
CA LEU A 68 -8.02 -27.06 -4.85
C LEU A 68 -9.23 -26.87 -5.79
N PRO A 69 -9.05 -26.14 -6.90
CA PRO A 69 -10.10 -26.01 -7.90
C PRO A 69 -10.50 -27.40 -8.41
N LYS A 70 -11.79 -27.71 -8.30
CA LYS A 70 -12.33 -28.96 -8.87
C LYS A 70 -12.40 -28.79 -10.39
N LYS A 71 -11.98 -29.82 -11.13
CA LYS A 71 -12.21 -29.88 -12.58
C LYS A 71 -13.73 -29.84 -12.79
N SER A 72 -14.23 -28.78 -13.42
CA SER A 72 -15.60 -28.80 -13.92
C SER A 72 -15.65 -29.79 -15.09
N GLY A 73 -16.61 -30.71 -15.12
CA GLY A 73 -16.78 -31.68 -16.21
C GLY A 73 -17.18 -31.06 -17.56
N LYS A 74 -17.10 -29.73 -17.68
CA LYS A 74 -17.33 -29.01 -18.92
C LYS A 74 -16.11 -29.20 -19.80
N ALA A 75 -16.30 -29.77 -20.98
CA ALA A 75 -15.26 -29.82 -22.00
C ALA A 75 -14.86 -28.38 -22.35
N ILE A 76 -13.72 -27.93 -21.84
CA ILE A 76 -13.12 -26.68 -22.28
C ILE A 76 -12.69 -26.94 -23.73
N LYS A 77 -13.32 -26.25 -24.69
CA LYS A 77 -12.82 -26.23 -26.07
C LYS A 77 -11.39 -25.68 -26.00
N LYS A 78 -10.39 -26.54 -26.25
CA LYS A 78 -9.04 -26.06 -26.49
C LYS A 78 -9.13 -25.20 -27.74
N LEU A 79 -8.72 -23.94 -27.64
CA LEU A 79 -8.60 -23.04 -28.80
C LEU A 79 -7.70 -23.74 -29.83
N SER A 80 -8.02 -23.63 -31.11
CA SER A 80 -7.12 -24.12 -32.16
C SER A 80 -5.78 -23.37 -32.06
N GLU A 81 -4.70 -23.97 -32.57
CA GLU A 81 -3.37 -23.34 -32.55
C GLU A 81 -3.38 -21.95 -33.23
N GLU A 82 -4.26 -21.77 -34.21
CA GLU A 82 -4.50 -20.52 -34.94
C GLU A 82 -5.14 -19.44 -34.05
N GLU A 83 -6.18 -19.78 -33.27
CA GLU A 83 -6.84 -18.85 -32.35
C GLU A 83 -5.93 -18.43 -31.19
N ILE A 84 -5.00 -19.31 -30.78
CA ILE A 84 -3.98 -19.00 -29.78
C ILE A 84 -2.98 -17.99 -30.33
N LYS A 85 -2.50 -18.21 -31.55
CA LYS A 85 -1.54 -17.31 -32.21
C LYS A 85 -2.14 -15.93 -32.45
N GLU A 86 -3.39 -15.87 -32.94
CA GLU A 86 -4.11 -14.61 -33.15
C GLU A 86 -4.30 -13.83 -31.84
N ARG A 87 -4.62 -14.52 -30.72
CA ARG A 87 -4.74 -13.87 -29.41
C ARG A 87 -3.41 -13.39 -28.83
N LEU A 88 -2.31 -14.10 -29.10
CA LEU A 88 -0.97 -13.67 -28.69
C LEU A 88 -0.54 -12.42 -29.46
N GLU A 89 -0.74 -12.39 -30.78
CA GLU A 89 -0.45 -11.23 -31.62
C GLU A 89 -1.31 -10.02 -31.24
N LYS A 90 -2.61 -10.23 -30.93
CA LYS A 90 -3.49 -9.16 -30.43
C LYS A 90 -3.06 -8.66 -29.05
N LYS A 91 -2.56 -9.54 -28.18
CA LYS A 91 -2.04 -9.12 -26.86
C LYS A 91 -0.77 -8.30 -27.00
N ALA A 92 0.17 -8.73 -27.84
CA ALA A 92 1.41 -7.98 -28.12
C ALA A 92 1.11 -6.58 -28.65
N LYS A 93 0.20 -6.45 -29.64
CA LYS A 93 -0.23 -5.15 -30.18
C LYS A 93 -0.89 -4.26 -29.13
N VAL A 94 -1.66 -4.82 -28.20
CA VAL A 94 -2.27 -4.05 -27.10
C VAL A 94 -1.24 -3.62 -26.06
N GLU A 95 -0.17 -4.38 -25.88
CA GLU A 95 0.96 -4.03 -25.02
C GLU A 95 1.79 -2.90 -25.64
N GLU A 96 2.09 -2.98 -26.94
CA GLU A 96 2.78 -1.92 -27.69
C GLU A 96 1.98 -0.61 -27.67
N VAL A 97 0.68 -0.65 -27.97
CA VAL A 97 -0.20 0.53 -27.92
C VAL A 97 -0.35 1.08 -26.50
N LYS A 98 -0.14 0.26 -25.46
CA LYS A 98 -0.13 0.74 -24.07
C LYS A 98 1.20 1.41 -23.71
N GLN A 99 2.32 0.90 -24.22
CA GLN A 99 3.64 1.49 -24.02
C GLN A 99 3.75 2.83 -24.77
N GLU A 100 3.33 2.88 -26.04
CA GLU A 100 3.29 4.10 -26.84
C GLU A 100 2.42 5.18 -26.17
N LYS A 101 1.24 4.80 -25.62
CA LYS A 101 0.39 5.73 -24.84
C LYS A 101 0.95 6.16 -23.49
N VAL A 102 1.93 5.45 -22.95
CA VAL A 102 2.63 5.86 -21.72
C VAL A 102 3.74 6.83 -22.10
N GLU A 103 4.50 6.53 -23.16
CA GLU A 103 5.54 7.40 -23.72
C GLU A 103 4.94 8.75 -24.21
N ASP A 104 3.85 8.73 -24.98
CA ASP A 104 3.14 9.95 -25.42
C ASP A 104 2.69 10.83 -24.24
N LYS A 105 2.31 10.20 -23.11
CA LYS A 105 1.86 10.92 -21.91
C LYS A 105 3.02 11.51 -21.11
N GLU A 106 4.17 10.84 -21.12
CA GLU A 106 5.41 11.33 -20.51
C GLU A 106 5.96 12.50 -21.33
N GLU A 107 6.02 12.38 -22.66
CA GLU A 107 6.41 13.49 -23.56
C GLU A 107 5.45 14.69 -23.44
N ASP A 108 4.13 14.48 -23.42
CA ASP A 108 3.14 15.55 -23.20
C ASP A 108 3.25 16.19 -21.80
N GLY A 109 3.81 15.47 -20.82
CA GLY A 109 4.06 15.95 -19.47
C GLY A 109 5.30 16.84 -19.41
N GLU A 110 6.41 16.36 -19.99
CA GLU A 110 7.68 17.10 -20.06
C GLU A 110 7.54 18.40 -20.85
N VAL A 111 6.82 18.39 -21.98
CA VAL A 111 6.58 19.61 -22.79
C VAL A 111 5.69 20.63 -22.07
N LYS A 112 4.84 20.20 -21.13
CA LYS A 112 4.04 21.11 -20.31
C LYS A 112 4.86 21.70 -19.17
N GLU A 113 5.66 20.88 -18.49
CA GLU A 113 6.58 21.35 -17.46
C GLU A 113 7.59 22.35 -18.05
N GLU A 114 8.18 22.08 -19.22
CA GLU A 114 9.08 23.04 -19.88
C GLU A 114 8.40 24.38 -20.22
N LYS A 115 7.13 24.37 -20.63
CA LYS A 115 6.37 25.60 -20.89
C LYS A 115 6.05 26.37 -19.63
N GLU A 116 5.65 25.68 -18.56
CA GLU A 116 5.40 26.30 -17.25
C GLU A 116 6.69 26.89 -16.66
N ILE A 117 7.83 26.21 -16.78
CA ILE A 117 9.14 26.72 -16.34
C ILE A 117 9.59 27.92 -17.20
N ALA A 118 9.30 27.93 -18.50
CA ALA A 118 9.61 29.06 -19.38
C ALA A 118 8.72 30.29 -19.09
N GLU A 119 7.44 30.08 -18.78
CA GLU A 119 6.50 31.13 -18.39
C GLU A 119 6.83 31.68 -16.98
N GLU A 120 7.21 30.81 -16.03
CA GLU A 120 7.80 31.20 -14.75
C GLU A 120 9.23 31.77 -14.89
N GLY A 121 9.85 31.76 -16.07
CA GLY A 121 11.19 32.32 -16.31
C GLY A 121 11.22 33.85 -16.42
N GLU A 122 10.07 34.50 -16.64
CA GLU A 122 9.97 35.98 -16.77
C GLU A 122 10.34 36.72 -15.48
N ILE A 123 10.31 36.06 -14.30
CA ILE A 123 10.75 36.67 -13.03
C ILE A 123 12.25 37.00 -13.01
N MET A 124 13.08 36.36 -13.83
CA MET A 124 14.51 36.70 -13.94
C MET A 124 14.73 37.98 -14.76
N GLU A 125 13.79 38.36 -15.63
CA GLU A 125 13.86 39.57 -16.47
C GLU A 125 13.47 40.85 -15.69
N LEU A 126 12.72 40.69 -14.59
CA LEU A 126 12.28 41.78 -13.71
C LEU A 126 13.29 42.19 -12.63
N ALA A 127 14.37 41.44 -12.43
CA ALA A 127 15.40 41.75 -11.43
C ALA A 127 16.46 42.70 -12.01
N ASN A 128 16.18 44.01 -11.96
CA ASN A 128 17.13 45.03 -12.39
C ASN A 128 18.14 45.29 -11.23
N PRO A 129 19.47 45.18 -11.45
CA PRO A 129 20.48 45.36 -10.39
C PRO A 129 20.56 46.79 -9.82
N GLU A 130 19.72 47.72 -10.29
CA GLU A 130 19.62 49.11 -9.83
C GLU A 130 18.54 49.31 -8.75
N ASP A 131 17.70 48.31 -8.45
CA ASP A 131 16.67 48.41 -7.39
C ASP A 131 17.23 48.18 -5.97
N GLU A 132 18.53 47.91 -5.81
CA GLU A 132 19.22 48.02 -4.51
C GLU A 132 19.65 49.49 -4.27
N SER A 133 18.68 50.38 -4.03
CA SER A 133 18.98 51.73 -3.56
C SER A 133 19.31 51.70 -2.06
N PHE A 134 20.60 51.91 -1.77
CA PHE A 134 21.19 52.18 -0.48
C PHE A 134 20.52 53.40 0.19
N GLU A 135 19.62 53.15 1.15
CA GLU A 135 19.15 54.18 2.08
C GLU A 135 20.14 54.27 3.25
N GLU A 136 21.01 55.27 3.17
CA GLU A 136 21.79 55.76 4.30
C GLU A 136 21.03 56.94 4.92
N GLU A 137 20.23 56.72 5.98
CA GLU A 137 19.83 57.80 6.90
C GLU A 137 19.81 57.33 8.37
N ALA A 138 20.92 57.64 9.04
CA ALA A 138 21.08 58.31 10.34
C ALA A 138 20.15 57.99 11.55
N GLY A 139 20.80 57.59 12.66
CA GLY A 139 20.43 57.86 14.06
C GLY A 139 19.38 56.91 14.65
N ASP A 140 19.40 56.52 15.92
CA ASP A 140 20.08 57.02 17.11
C ASP A 140 20.23 55.86 18.11
N GLU A 141 21.18 56.00 19.01
CA GLU A 141 21.48 55.09 20.13
C GLU A 141 20.24 54.91 21.03
N THR A 142 20.04 53.72 21.63
CA THR A 142 19.66 53.58 23.05
C THR A 142 19.63 52.11 23.51
N GLU A 143 20.61 51.81 24.35
CA GLU A 143 20.55 51.12 25.64
C GLU A 143 20.10 49.66 25.77
N GLU A 144 20.98 48.96 26.50
CA GLU A 144 20.85 47.69 27.20
C GLU A 144 19.51 47.48 27.92
N ILE A 145 19.03 46.23 27.97
CA ILE A 145 18.97 45.33 29.15
C ILE A 145 18.31 44.01 28.76
#